data_AF-A0A9D5JTE4-F1
#
_entry.id   AF-A0A9D5JTE4-F1
#
_cell.length_a   1.000
_cell.length_b   1.000
_cell.length_c   1.000
_cell.angle_alpha   90.00
_cell.angle_beta   90.00
_cell.angle_gamma   90.00
#
_symmetry.space_group_name_H-M   'P 1'
#
loop_
_entity.id
_entity.type
_entity.pdbx_description
1 polymer ?
#
loop_
_entity_poly.entity_id
_entity_poly.type
_entity_poly.pdbx_seq_one_letter_code
_entity_poly.pdbx_strand_id
1 'polypeptide(L)' 'MADQGEDISRFFTNTGTMKYPVQPVQLDVPVEMARELDSLANELHVSVQAIIITYLRQALDQHYLAKNRAANVVNQ' A
#
# COMPACT_ATOMS: atom_id res chain seq x y z
N MET A 1 11.14 -33.58 -4.27
CA MET A 1 10.43 -32.85 -5.32
C MET A 1 11.17 -31.55 -5.64
N ALA A 2 10.81 -30.38 -5.12
CA ALA A 2 11.55 -29.13 -5.43
C ALA A 2 13.00 -29.11 -4.90
N ASP A 3 13.22 -29.53 -3.65
CA ASP A 3 14.56 -29.57 -3.02
C ASP A 3 15.49 -30.64 -3.61
N GLN A 4 14.96 -31.52 -4.46
CA GLN A 4 15.74 -32.54 -5.18
C GLN A 4 16.08 -32.11 -6.61
N GLY A 5 15.78 -30.86 -6.99
CA GLY A 5 16.04 -30.32 -8.33
C GLY A 5 15.08 -30.83 -9.41
N GLU A 6 13.95 -31.46 -9.04
CA GLU A 6 12.93 -31.82 -10.02
C GLU A 6 12.17 -30.59 -10.51
N ASP A 7 11.89 -30.55 -11.80
CA ASP A 7 11.08 -29.51 -12.43
C ASP A 7 9.62 -29.58 -11.97
N ILE A 8 9.28 -28.63 -11.09
CA ILE A 8 7.95 -28.42 -10.52
C ILE A 8 7.12 -27.38 -11.29
N SER A 9 7.57 -26.91 -12.46
CA SER A 9 6.89 -25.89 -13.27
C SER A 9 5.44 -26.27 -13.61
N ARG A 10 5.12 -27.57 -13.66
CA ARG A 10 3.75 -28.09 -13.84
C ARG A 10 2.74 -27.65 -12.77
N PHE A 11 3.22 -27.24 -11.59
CA PHE A 11 2.39 -26.80 -10.46
C PHE A 11 2.24 -25.28 -10.38
N PHE A 12 3.03 -24.52 -11.16
CA PHE A 12 3.03 -23.06 -11.12
C PHE A 12 2.58 -22.53 -12.47
N THR A 13 1.37 -21.97 -12.52
CA THR A 13 0.84 -21.32 -13.73
C THR A 13 1.56 -20.01 -14.07
N ASN A 14 2.44 -19.53 -13.18
CA ASN A 14 3.13 -18.23 -13.25
C ASN A 14 2.20 -17.03 -13.54
N THR A 15 0.89 -17.20 -13.30
CA THR A 15 -0.16 -16.19 -13.49
C THR A 15 -0.39 -15.35 -12.23
N GLY A 16 0.23 -15.72 -11.10
CA GLY A 16 0.20 -14.93 -9.88
C GLY A 16 1.13 -13.73 -10.00
N THR A 17 0.61 -12.53 -9.78
CA THR A 17 1.47 -11.36 -9.59
C THR A 17 2.18 -11.52 -8.25
N MET A 18 3.51 -11.72 -8.27
CA MET A 18 4.29 -11.69 -7.03
C MET A 18 4.10 -10.31 -6.38
N LYS A 19 3.46 -10.28 -5.22
CA LYS A 19 3.49 -9.09 -4.35
C LYS A 19 4.88 -9.08 -3.71
N TYR A 20 5.65 -8.03 -4.00
CA TYR A 20 6.94 -7.82 -3.35
C TYR A 20 6.77 -7.84 -1.81
N PRO A 21 7.78 -8.33 -1.08
CA PRO A 21 7.76 -8.28 0.38
C PRO A 21 7.52 -6.84 0.86
N VAL A 22 6.70 -6.68 1.91
CA VAL A 22 6.40 -5.38 2.51
C VAL A 22 7.69 -4.79 3.04
N GLN A 23 8.11 -3.64 2.50
CA GLN A 23 9.28 -2.93 2.98
C GLN A 23 8.88 -2.07 4.19
N PRO A 24 9.49 -2.27 5.37
CA PRO A 24 9.16 -1.47 6.53
C PRO A 24 9.63 -0.03 6.32
N VAL A 25 8.76 0.93 6.64
CA VAL A 25 9.05 2.37 6.59
C VAL A 25 9.01 2.89 8.03
N GLN A 26 10.14 3.38 8.53
CA GLN A 26 10.17 4.12 9.80
C GLN A 26 9.59 5.51 9.57
N LEU A 27 8.64 5.91 10.42
CA LEU A 27 7.94 7.19 10.32
C LEU A 27 7.81 7.78 11.72
N ASP A 28 8.36 8.98 11.89
CA ASP A 28 8.09 9.79 13.08
C ASP A 28 6.80 10.57 12.87
N VAL A 29 5.85 10.39 13.80
CA VAL A 29 4.57 11.10 13.82
C VAL A 29 4.45 11.95 15.08
N PRO A 30 3.90 13.18 15.00
CA PRO A 30 3.62 13.98 16.17
C PRO A 30 2.72 13.25 17.17
N VAL A 31 2.96 13.46 18.46
CA VAL A 31 2.22 12.76 19.53
C VAL A 31 0.71 13.00 19.44
N GLU A 32 0.28 14.23 19.14
CA GLU A 32 -1.14 14.54 19.00
C GLU A 32 -1.78 13.75 17.85
N MET A 33 -1.11 13.67 16.70
CA MET A 33 -1.57 12.89 15.55
C MET A 33 -1.61 11.39 15.88
N ALA A 34 -0.62 10.88 16.63
CA ALA A 34 -0.62 9.48 17.04
C ALA A 34 -1.83 9.15 17.93
N ARG A 35 -2.23 10.05 18.84
CA ARG A 35 -3.45 9.87 19.66
C ARG A 35 -4.72 9.90 18.82
N GLU A 36 -4.81 10.81 17.85
CA GLU A 36 -5.95 10.88 16.93
C GLU A 36 -6.08 9.58 16.12
N LEU A 37 -4.97 9.08 15.58
CA LEU A 37 -4.94 7.83 14.83
C LEU A 37 -5.32 6.62 15.69
N ASP A 38 -4.87 6.58 16.94
CA ASP A 38 -5.23 5.51 17.88
C ASP A 38 -6.71 5.54 18.24
N SER A 39 -7.29 6.73 18.48
CA SER A 39 -8.73 6.90 18.70
C SER A 39 -9.54 6.39 17.50
N LEU A 40 -9.13 6.76 16.28
CA LEU A 40 -9.80 6.33 15.05
C LEU A 40 -9.68 4.81 14.84
N ALA A 41 -8.52 4.24 15.15
CA ALA A 41 -8.25 2.80 15.10
C ALA A 41 -9.18 2.01 16.03
N ASN A 42 -9.37 2.51 17.24
CA ASN A 42 -10.27 1.92 18.22
C ASN A 42 -11.73 1.99 17.77
N GLU A 43 -12.19 3.13 17.24
CA GLU A 43 -13.56 3.29 16.74
C GLU A 43 -13.85 2.34 15.57
N LEU A 44 -12.91 2.25 14.62
CA LEU A 44 -13.07 1.45 13.40
C LEU A 44 -12.69 -0.03 13.58
N HIS A 45 -12.19 -0.43 14.75
CA HIS A 45 -11.70 -1.79 15.05
C HIS A 45 -10.64 -2.28 14.05
N VAL A 46 -9.70 -1.40 13.69
CA VAL A 46 -8.63 -1.67 12.74
C VAL A 46 -7.27 -1.24 13.29
N SER A 47 -6.18 -1.71 12.67
CA SER A 47 -4.83 -1.26 13.03
C SER A 47 -4.58 0.18 12.59
N VAL A 48 -3.86 0.95 13.41
CA VAL A 48 -3.34 2.30 13.08
C VAL A 48 -2.56 2.27 11.75
N GLN A 49 -1.76 1.22 11.50
CA GLN A 49 -1.04 1.08 10.24
C GLN A 49 -1.97 0.96 9.04
N ALA A 50 -3.10 0.25 9.18
CA ALA A 50 -4.08 0.10 8.11
C ALA A 50 -4.75 1.44 7.77
N ILE A 51 -5.02 2.26 8.79
CA ILE A 51 -5.53 3.62 8.62
C ILE A 51 -4.52 4.48 7.86
N ILE A 52 -3.26 4.51 8.31
CA ILE A 52 -2.19 5.28 7.67
C ILE A 52 -2.02 4.86 6.21
N ILE A 53 -1.94 3.56 5.94
CA ILE A 53 -1.76 3.04 4.58
C ILE A 53 -2.95 3.42 3.69
N THR A 54 -4.17 3.33 4.21
CA THR A 54 -5.39 3.66 3.47
C THR A 54 -5.43 5.15 3.12
N TYR A 55 -5.24 6.03 4.10
CA TYR A 55 -5.26 7.47 3.85
C TYR A 55 -4.10 7.93 2.96
N LEU A 56 -2.91 7.36 3.14
CA LEU A 56 -1.77 7.65 2.27
C LEU A 56 -2.06 7.25 0.82
N ARG A 57 -2.67 6.09 0.60
CA ARG A 57 -3.09 5.65 -0.74
C ARG A 57 -4.08 6.65 -1.35
N GLN A 58 -5.11 7.04 -0.61
CA GLN A 58 -6.12 7.99 -1.07
C GLN A 58 -5.49 9.35 -1.43
N ALA A 59 -4.61 9.88 -0.59
CA ALA A 59 -3.93 11.15 -0.84
C ALA A 59 -3.04 11.09 -2.10
N LEU A 60 -2.29 9.99 -2.27
CA LEU A 60 -1.46 9.78 -3.46
C LEU A 60 -2.33 9.66 -4.72
N ASP A 61 -3.41 8.88 -4.66
CA ASP A 61 -4.33 8.70 -5.79
C ASP A 61 -4.94 10.05 -6.20
N GLN A 62 -5.40 10.85 -5.25
CA GLN A 62 -5.91 12.21 -5.51
C GLN A 62 -4.84 13.11 -6.14
N HIS A 63 -3.61 13.07 -5.63
CA HIS A 63 -2.49 13.84 -6.20
C HIS A 63 -2.18 13.42 -7.64
N TYR A 64 -2.14 12.12 -7.93
CA TYR A 64 -1.92 11.63 -9.30
C TYR A 64 -3.07 11.99 -10.24
N LEU A 65 -4.32 11.91 -9.78
CA LEU A 65 -5.48 12.34 -10.55
C LEU A 65 -5.42 13.84 -10.88
N ALA A 66 -5.06 14.68 -9.91
CA ALA A 66 -4.90 16.12 -10.12
C ALA A 66 -3.76 16.42 -11.11
N LYS A 67 -2.61 15.78 -10.95
CA LYS A 67 -1.47 15.91 -11.86
C LYS A 67 -1.83 15.48 -13.28
N ASN A 68 -2.52 14.36 -13.44
CA ASN A 68 -2.91 13.86 -14.76
C ASN A 68 -3.95 14.76 -15.43
N ARG A 69 -4.89 15.33 -14.66
CA ARG A 69 -5.82 16.35 -15.16
C ARG A 69 -5.07 17.61 -15.63
N ALA A 70 -4.14 18.12 -14.85
CA ALA A 70 -3.34 19.29 -15.22
C ALA A 70 -2.51 19.03 -16.48
N ALA A 71 -1.88 17.86 -16.61
CA ALA A 71 -1.13 17.48 -17.82
C ALA A 71 -2.02 17.38 -19.07
N ASN A 72 -3.28 16.95 -18.91
CA ASN A 72 -4.21 16.84 -20.03
C ASN A 72 -4.78 18.20 -20.47
N VAL A 73 -4.88 19.17 -19.56
CA VAL A 73 -5.30 20.55 -19.86
C VAL A 73 -4.20 21.35 -20.58
N VAL A 74 -2.92 21.05 -20.31
CA VAL A 74 -1.78 21.74 -20.96
C VAL A 74 -1.54 21.26 -22.41
N ASN A 75 -2.09 20.11 -22.79
CA ASN A 75 -1.95 19.54 -24.14
C ASN A 75 -3.19 19.78 -25.05
N GLN A 76 -4.05 20.74 -24.70
CA GLN A 76 -5.17 21.24 -25.52
C GLN A 76 -4.94 22.70 -25.89
#